data_AF-A0A353E5Y0-F1
#
_entry.id   AF-A0A353E5Y0-F1
#
_cell.length_a   1.000
_cell.length_b   1.000
_cell.length_c   1.000
_cell.angle_alpha   90.00
_cell.angle_beta   90.00
_cell.angle_gamma   90.00
#
_symmetry.space_group_name_H-M   'P 1'
#
loop_
_entity.id
_entity.type
_entity.pdbx_description
1 polymer ?
#
loop_
_entity_poly.entity_id
_entity_poly.type
_entity_poly.pdbx_seq_one_letter_code
_entity_poly.pdbx_strand_id
1 'polypeptide(L)'
;MKEPFAWYHNLYYGEKRSLRDFDTKNPKSLDCLLKKLFMKAKRTGKLKMKNSLPAFNAAYYVAVCLANTEGIDEANLDDEIDAAINTIWMEDYVKHQHRASIDRCPYVERMLIKWMIYAILRLQRDHNEEIDEFLETYREKLDSITDDEDLVNSEEWDDYSFLLELPAMIEQWEYRYCTDLRPHAEHPCHYDAAIWDNNV
;
A
#
# COMPACT_ATOMS: atom_id res chain seq x y z
N MET A 1 -6.75 21.56 7.34
CA MET A 1 -5.89 20.55 6.72
C MET A 1 -5.87 19.37 7.67
N LYS A 2 -6.31 18.19 7.22
CA LYS A 2 -6.40 17.00 8.07
C LYS A 2 -5.22 16.10 7.73
N GLU A 3 -4.56 15.54 8.74
CA GLU A 3 -3.50 14.54 8.56
C GLU A 3 -4.13 13.16 8.33
N PRO A 4 -3.97 12.55 7.14
CA PRO A 4 -4.61 11.28 6.80
C PRO A 4 -4.12 10.10 7.67
N PHE A 5 -2.96 10.23 8.31
CA PHE A 5 -2.32 9.15 9.07
C PHE A 5 -2.19 9.42 10.58
N ALA A 6 -2.98 10.35 11.15
CA ALA A 6 -2.98 10.61 12.59
C ALA A 6 -3.38 9.38 13.44
N TRP A 7 -3.07 9.43 14.75
CA TRP A 7 -3.04 8.35 15.76
C TRP A 7 -4.18 7.32 15.82
N TYR A 8 -5.30 7.54 15.15
CA TYR A 8 -6.46 6.65 15.06
C TYR A 8 -6.37 5.59 13.95
N HIS A 9 -5.20 5.40 13.33
CA HIS A 9 -4.86 4.40 12.31
C HIS A 9 -5.64 3.07 12.38
N ASN A 10 -5.69 2.41 13.55
CA ASN A 10 -6.34 1.10 13.66
C ASN A 10 -7.88 1.13 13.64
N LEU A 11 -8.51 2.32 13.63
CA LEU A 11 -9.95 2.50 13.47
C LEU A 11 -10.38 2.48 12.00
N TYR A 12 -9.44 2.70 11.08
CA TYR A 12 -9.69 2.82 9.64
C TYR A 12 -9.52 1.48 8.93
N TYR A 13 -8.52 0.67 9.29
CA TYR A 13 -8.36 -0.65 8.69
C TYR A 13 -7.95 -1.68 9.72
N GLY A 14 -8.74 -2.74 9.81
CA GLY A 14 -8.46 -3.88 10.65
C GLY A 14 -7.58 -4.86 9.90
N GLU A 15 -6.31 -4.95 10.31
CA GLU A 15 -5.30 -5.77 9.65
C GLU A 15 -5.78 -7.22 9.52
N LYS A 16 -5.59 -7.79 8.33
CA LYS A 16 -5.83 -9.21 8.16
C LYS A 16 -4.67 -10.00 8.72
N ARG A 17 -4.97 -11.09 9.43
CA ARG A 17 -3.95 -11.97 10.04
C ARG A 17 -3.46 -13.04 9.09
N SER A 18 -4.22 -13.31 8.03
CA SER A 18 -3.89 -14.34 7.06
C SER A 18 -4.22 -13.92 5.65
N LEU A 19 -3.42 -14.39 4.70
CA LEU A 19 -3.74 -14.30 3.28
C LEU A 19 -5.06 -15.00 2.90
N ARG A 20 -5.58 -15.87 3.77
CA ARG A 20 -6.90 -16.51 3.59
C ARG A 20 -8.07 -15.56 3.78
N ASP A 21 -7.84 -14.44 4.46
CA ASP A 21 -8.86 -13.42 4.71
C ASP A 21 -9.04 -12.47 3.51
N PHE A 22 -8.19 -12.64 2.49
CA PHE A 22 -8.28 -11.96 1.19
C PHE A 22 -8.80 -12.92 0.13
N ASP A 23 -9.67 -12.42 -0.76
CA ASP A 23 -10.28 -13.18 -1.84
C ASP A 23 -9.34 -13.35 -3.05
N THR A 24 -8.08 -13.75 -2.80
CA THR A 24 -7.04 -13.87 -3.83
C THR A 24 -7.31 -14.94 -4.90
N LYS A 25 -8.26 -15.86 -4.65
CA LYS A 25 -8.60 -16.97 -5.55
C LYS A 25 -9.68 -16.61 -6.57
N ASN A 26 -10.52 -15.63 -6.27
CA ASN A 26 -11.50 -15.14 -7.21
C ASN A 26 -10.81 -14.30 -8.29
N PRO A 27 -10.81 -14.71 -9.57
CA PRO A 27 -10.07 -14.02 -10.62
C PRO A 27 -10.55 -12.58 -10.89
N LYS A 28 -11.72 -12.21 -10.36
CA LYS A 28 -12.35 -10.90 -10.52
C LYS A 28 -12.16 -9.99 -9.30
N SER A 29 -11.53 -10.45 -8.23
CA SER A 29 -11.36 -9.67 -7.00
C SER A 29 -10.15 -8.73 -7.11
N LEU A 30 -10.19 -7.63 -6.34
CA LEU A 30 -9.08 -6.70 -6.21
C LEU A 30 -7.86 -7.41 -5.62
N ASP A 31 -8.08 -8.24 -4.60
CA ASP A 31 -7.06 -9.09 -3.98
C ASP A 31 -6.33 -9.98 -4.99
N CYS A 32 -7.02 -10.47 -6.03
CA CYS A 32 -6.40 -11.25 -7.08
C CYS A 32 -5.46 -10.40 -7.95
N LEU A 33 -5.84 -9.17 -8.30
CA LEU A 33 -4.94 -8.23 -8.99
C LEU A 33 -3.72 -7.93 -8.11
N LEU A 34 -3.91 -7.54 -6.85
CA LEU A 34 -2.81 -7.26 -5.93
C LEU A 34 -1.89 -8.49 -5.81
N LYS A 35 -2.46 -9.69 -5.81
CA LYS A 35 -1.67 -10.93 -5.80
C LYS A 35 -0.87 -11.10 -7.08
N LYS A 36 -1.42 -10.76 -8.24
CA LYS A 36 -0.72 -10.78 -9.53
C LYS A 36 0.45 -9.79 -9.55
N LEU A 37 0.25 -8.55 -9.07
CA LEU A 37 1.32 -7.54 -8.94
C LEU A 37 2.45 -8.06 -8.04
N PHE A 38 2.11 -8.61 -6.87
CA PHE A 38 3.09 -9.23 -5.97
C PHE A 38 3.85 -10.38 -6.63
N MET A 39 3.14 -11.28 -7.31
CA MET A 39 3.77 -12.44 -7.95
C MET A 39 4.65 -12.03 -9.13
N LYS A 40 4.33 -10.92 -9.81
CA LYS A 40 5.20 -10.33 -10.82
C LYS A 40 6.50 -9.87 -10.16
N ALA A 41 6.41 -9.00 -9.15
CA ALA A 41 7.55 -8.52 -8.39
C ALA A 41 8.40 -9.64 -7.77
N LYS A 42 7.79 -10.71 -7.27
CA LYS A 42 8.50 -11.86 -6.69
C LYS A 42 9.28 -12.70 -7.72
N ARG A 43 8.85 -12.71 -9.00
CA ARG A 43 9.51 -13.50 -10.05
C ARG A 43 10.75 -12.82 -10.59
N THR A 44 10.72 -11.50 -10.63
CA THR A 44 11.72 -10.67 -11.32
C THR A 44 12.57 -9.87 -10.35
N GLY A 45 12.01 -9.46 -9.20
CA GLY A 45 12.70 -8.68 -8.18
C GLY A 45 13.16 -9.50 -6.97
N LYS A 46 14.12 -8.96 -6.23
CA LYS A 46 14.62 -9.52 -4.95
C LYS A 46 13.84 -8.98 -3.75
N LEU A 47 12.59 -9.45 -3.60
CA LEU A 47 11.79 -9.12 -2.42
C LEU A 47 12.34 -9.83 -1.17
N LYS A 48 12.61 -9.07 -0.10
CA LYS A 48 12.91 -9.58 1.25
C LYS A 48 11.67 -10.14 1.94
N MET A 49 10.47 -9.68 1.59
CA MET A 49 9.23 -10.24 2.14
C MET A 49 8.93 -11.65 1.61
N LYS A 50 8.62 -12.57 2.53
CA LYS A 50 8.37 -13.99 2.19
C LYS A 50 7.04 -14.20 1.46
N ASN A 51 6.02 -13.43 1.83
CA ASN A 51 4.66 -13.52 1.33
C ASN A 51 4.06 -12.11 1.16
N SER A 52 2.85 -12.02 0.60
CA SER A 52 2.19 -10.75 0.25
C SER A 52 1.40 -10.09 1.37
N LEU A 53 1.29 -10.71 2.55
CA LEU A 53 0.46 -10.22 3.66
C LEU A 53 0.86 -8.80 4.11
N PRO A 54 2.15 -8.52 4.43
CA PRO A 54 2.55 -7.18 4.83
C PRO A 54 2.25 -6.12 3.77
N ALA A 55 2.48 -6.45 2.50
CA ALA A 55 2.20 -5.53 1.40
C ALA A 55 0.71 -5.23 1.25
N PHE A 56 -0.15 -6.24 1.43
CA PHE A 56 -1.59 -6.08 1.35
C PHE A 56 -2.12 -5.23 2.51
N ASN A 57 -1.73 -5.54 3.75
CA ASN A 57 -2.16 -4.76 4.91
C ASN A 57 -1.72 -3.30 4.80
N ALA A 58 -0.46 -3.04 4.44
CA ALA A 58 0.04 -1.68 4.25
C ALA A 58 -0.71 -0.94 3.14
N ALA A 59 -0.94 -1.58 1.99
CA ALA A 59 -1.62 -0.95 0.86
C ALA A 59 -3.09 -0.63 1.17
N TYR A 60 -3.83 -1.57 1.76
CA TYR A 60 -5.21 -1.34 2.15
C TYR A 60 -5.35 -0.30 3.25
N TYR A 61 -4.48 -0.34 4.25
CA TYR A 61 -4.45 0.67 5.31
C TYR A 61 -4.32 2.08 4.72
N VAL A 62 -3.28 2.31 3.90
CA VAL A 62 -3.04 3.63 3.31
C VAL A 62 -4.17 4.05 2.39
N ALA A 63 -4.66 3.14 1.52
CA ALA A 63 -5.76 3.45 0.61
C ALA A 63 -7.05 3.82 1.34
N VAL A 64 -7.37 3.14 2.44
CA VAL A 64 -8.55 3.48 3.26
C VAL A 64 -8.37 4.84 3.93
N CYS A 65 -7.19 5.15 4.48
CA CYS A 65 -6.94 6.46 5.09
C CYS A 65 -7.09 7.60 4.07
N LEU A 66 -6.49 7.46 2.88
CA LEU A 66 -6.60 8.44 1.80
C LEU A 66 -8.05 8.61 1.33
N ALA A 67 -8.76 7.52 1.08
CA ALA A 67 -10.14 7.58 0.59
C ALA A 67 -11.15 8.21 1.58
N ASN A 68 -10.81 8.30 2.88
CA ASN A 68 -11.69 8.85 3.91
C ASN A 68 -11.20 10.20 4.48
N THR A 69 -10.12 10.77 3.95
CA THR A 69 -9.61 12.06 4.37
C THR A 69 -10.02 13.14 3.37
N GLU A 70 -10.69 14.17 3.86
CA GLU A 70 -11.06 15.35 3.05
C GLU A 70 -10.00 16.45 3.20
N GLY A 71 -9.67 17.14 2.11
CA GLY A 71 -8.75 18.27 2.11
C GLY A 71 -7.31 17.85 2.39
N ILE A 72 -6.83 16.86 1.66
CA ILE A 72 -5.48 16.30 1.74
C ILE A 72 -4.46 17.34 1.24
N ASP A 73 -3.39 17.54 2.00
CA ASP A 73 -2.27 18.38 1.56
C ASP A 73 -1.31 17.59 0.67
N GLU A 74 -1.38 17.82 -0.63
CA GLU A 74 -0.55 17.13 -1.62
C GLU A 74 0.96 17.42 -1.49
N ALA A 75 1.34 18.50 -0.80
CA ALA A 75 2.74 18.94 -0.73
C ALA A 75 3.65 17.95 0.02
N ASN A 76 3.15 17.30 1.08
CA ASN A 76 3.93 16.39 1.94
C ASN A 76 3.43 14.93 1.92
N LEU A 77 2.42 14.65 1.12
CA LEU A 77 1.69 13.38 1.16
C LEU A 77 2.57 12.16 0.83
N ASP A 78 3.61 12.31 0.01
CA ASP A 78 4.47 11.18 -0.35
C ASP A 78 5.35 10.70 0.83
N ASP A 79 5.88 11.63 1.61
CA ASP A 79 6.66 11.33 2.83
C ASP A 79 5.77 10.70 3.91
N GLU A 80 4.53 11.17 4.01
CA GLU A 80 3.53 10.60 4.92
C GLU A 80 3.10 9.18 4.51
N ILE A 81 2.88 8.94 3.22
CA ILE A 81 2.63 7.59 2.68
C ILE A 81 3.83 6.68 2.98
N ASP A 82 5.06 7.15 2.76
CA ASP A 82 6.28 6.40 3.07
C ASP A 82 6.38 6.04 4.56
N ALA A 83 6.09 6.99 5.44
CA ALA A 83 6.07 6.77 6.88
C ALA A 83 5.00 5.76 7.29
N ALA A 84 3.79 5.87 6.74
CA ALA A 84 2.70 4.93 6.98
C ALA A 84 3.03 3.51 6.53
N ILE A 85 3.57 3.35 5.32
CA ILE A 85 4.04 2.06 4.80
C ILE A 85 5.10 1.47 5.72
N ASN A 86 6.09 2.27 6.14
CA ASN A 86 7.16 1.82 7.02
C ASN A 86 6.61 1.32 8.36
N THR A 87 5.70 2.04 9.00
CA THR A 87 5.10 1.67 10.28
C THR A 87 4.39 0.31 10.18
N ILE A 88 3.43 0.18 9.26
CA ILE A 88 2.65 -1.06 9.11
C ILE A 88 3.55 -2.24 8.69
N TRP A 89 4.50 -1.99 7.78
CA TRP A 89 5.43 -3.02 7.35
C TRP A 89 6.31 -3.50 8.51
N MET A 90 6.83 -2.59 9.33
CA MET A 90 7.68 -2.92 10.48
C MET A 90 6.90 -3.69 11.53
N GLU A 91 5.64 -3.35 11.80
CA GLU A 91 4.80 -4.10 12.70
C GLU A 91 4.61 -5.56 12.26
N ASP A 92 4.25 -5.80 11.00
CA ASP A 92 4.10 -7.15 10.46
C ASP A 92 5.44 -7.91 10.41
N TYR A 93 6.52 -7.22 10.02
CA TYR A 93 7.87 -7.78 9.95
C TYR A 93 8.39 -8.20 11.33
N VAL A 94 8.21 -7.36 12.35
CA VAL A 94 8.57 -7.65 13.75
C VAL A 94 7.72 -8.79 14.31
N LYS A 95 6.40 -8.79 14.05
CA LYS A 95 5.46 -9.84 14.49
C LYS A 95 5.80 -11.21 13.88
N HIS A 96 6.34 -11.28 12.66
CA HIS A 96 6.47 -12.55 11.93
C HIS A 96 7.89 -13.02 11.60
N GLN A 97 8.93 -12.17 11.68
CA GLN A 97 10.27 -12.54 11.19
C GLN A 97 11.38 -12.54 12.23
N HIS A 98 11.15 -12.07 13.47
CA HIS A 98 12.10 -12.13 14.60
C HIS A 98 13.56 -11.79 14.25
N ARG A 99 13.81 -10.89 13.28
CA ARG A 99 15.15 -10.49 12.86
C ARG A 99 15.35 -9.00 13.08
N ALA A 100 16.33 -8.67 13.93
CA ALA A 100 16.62 -7.33 14.43
C ALA A 100 17.36 -6.39 13.46
N SER A 101 17.47 -6.74 12.18
CA SER A 101 18.41 -6.05 11.26
C SER A 101 17.75 -5.26 10.12
N ILE A 102 16.42 -5.08 10.15
CA ILE A 102 15.74 -4.21 9.19
C ILE A 102 15.08 -3.10 9.99
N ASP A 103 15.47 -1.86 9.70
CA ASP A 103 15.03 -0.63 10.33
C ASP A 103 13.95 0.11 9.53
N ARG A 104 13.75 -0.27 8.26
CA ARG A 104 12.75 0.31 7.35
C ARG A 104 12.31 -0.65 6.26
N CYS A 105 11.12 -0.42 5.69
CA CYS A 105 10.66 -1.14 4.50
C CYS A 105 11.67 -0.91 3.35
N PRO A 106 12.19 -1.98 2.71
CA PRO A 106 13.14 -1.78 1.62
C PRO A 106 12.46 -1.12 0.41
N TYR A 107 13.26 -0.42 -0.38
CA TYR A 107 12.76 0.44 -1.46
C TYR A 107 11.88 -0.30 -2.48
N VAL A 108 12.31 -1.50 -2.92
CA VAL A 108 11.56 -2.34 -3.88
C VAL A 108 10.16 -2.67 -3.36
N GLU A 109 10.05 -3.13 -2.11
CA GLU A 109 8.79 -3.45 -1.46
C GLU A 109 7.91 -2.22 -1.31
N ARG A 110 8.50 -1.10 -0.91
CA ARG A 110 7.80 0.17 -0.76
C ARG A 110 7.19 0.62 -2.09
N MET A 111 7.95 0.56 -3.19
CA MET A 111 7.44 0.89 -4.52
C MET A 111 6.31 -0.03 -4.97
N LEU A 112 6.43 -1.33 -4.72
CA LEU A 112 5.35 -2.27 -4.98
C LEU A 112 4.09 -1.92 -4.17
N ILE A 113 4.24 -1.56 -2.89
CA ILE A 113 3.11 -1.18 -2.03
C ILE A 113 2.46 0.12 -2.55
N LYS A 114 3.24 1.12 -2.96
CA LYS A 114 2.72 2.34 -3.59
C LYS A 114 1.89 2.04 -4.85
N TRP A 115 2.37 1.17 -5.72
CA TRP A 115 1.60 0.70 -6.88
C TRP A 115 0.32 -0.05 -6.50
N MET A 116 0.33 -0.82 -5.40
CA MET A 116 -0.87 -1.45 -4.87
C MET A 116 -1.86 -0.43 -4.31
N ILE A 117 -1.40 0.61 -3.61
CA ILE A 117 -2.23 1.72 -3.12
C ILE A 117 -2.92 2.40 -4.30
N TYR A 118 -2.16 2.75 -5.34
CA TYR A 118 -2.70 3.30 -6.58
C TYR A 118 -3.75 2.36 -7.19
N ALA A 119 -3.46 1.06 -7.31
CA ALA A 119 -4.43 0.09 -7.85
C ALA A 119 -5.72 0.02 -7.04
N ILE A 120 -5.65 0.05 -5.70
CA ILE A 120 -6.82 0.00 -4.84
C ILE A 120 -7.71 1.22 -5.06
N LEU A 121 -7.12 2.42 -5.03
CA LEU A 121 -7.85 3.68 -5.18
C LEU A 121 -8.39 3.85 -6.61
N ARG A 122 -7.56 3.64 -7.63
CA ARG A 122 -7.90 3.83 -9.05
C ARG A 122 -9.03 2.93 -9.54
N LEU A 123 -9.17 1.74 -8.96
CA LEU A 123 -10.16 0.75 -9.37
C LEU A 123 -11.46 0.82 -8.58
N GLN A 124 -11.60 1.79 -7.67
CA GLN A 124 -12.90 2.09 -7.08
C GLN A 124 -13.87 2.56 -8.18
N ARG A 125 -15.13 2.14 -8.07
CA ARG A 125 -16.18 2.58 -9.00
C ARG A 125 -16.51 4.05 -8.80
N ASP A 126 -16.52 4.48 -7.54
CA ASP A 126 -16.89 5.81 -7.12
C ASP A 126 -15.70 6.40 -6.34
N HIS A 127 -15.16 7.52 -6.81
CA HIS A 127 -14.20 8.37 -6.11
C HIS A 127 -14.56 9.84 -6.40
N ASN A 128 -14.19 10.75 -5.51
CA ASN A 128 -14.44 12.19 -5.68
C ASN A 128 -13.34 12.83 -6.55
N GLU A 129 -13.59 14.08 -7.00
CA GLU A 129 -12.64 14.84 -7.84
C GLU A 129 -11.26 15.00 -7.16
N GLU A 130 -11.23 15.15 -5.83
CA GLU A 130 -9.99 15.26 -5.05
C GLU A 130 -9.12 13.99 -5.16
N ILE A 131 -9.73 12.80 -5.09
CA ILE A 131 -9.01 11.54 -5.27
C ILE A 131 -8.56 11.37 -6.72
N ASP A 132 -9.31 11.87 -7.70
CA ASP A 132 -8.90 11.85 -9.11
C ASP A 132 -7.64 12.69 -9.34
N GLU A 133 -7.62 13.94 -8.87
CA GLU A 133 -6.47 14.85 -8.97
C GLU A 133 -5.24 14.27 -8.24
N PHE A 134 -5.45 13.72 -7.04
CA PHE A 134 -4.39 13.01 -6.31
C PHE A 134 -3.85 11.83 -7.12
N LEU A 135 -4.70 10.99 -7.71
CA LEU A 135 -4.27 9.79 -8.44
C LEU A 135 -3.45 10.12 -9.69
N GLU A 136 -3.77 11.22 -10.39
CA GLU A 136 -2.97 11.69 -11.51
C GLU A 136 -1.55 12.07 -11.05
N THR A 137 -1.45 12.96 -10.06
CA THR A 137 -0.16 13.40 -9.50
C THR A 137 0.64 12.24 -8.88
N TYR A 138 -0.05 11.34 -8.17
CA TYR A 138 0.57 10.18 -7.54
C TYR A 138 1.14 9.23 -8.59
N ARG A 139 0.40 8.98 -9.68
CA ARG A 139 0.88 8.18 -10.79
C ARG A 139 2.13 8.80 -11.43
N GLU A 140 2.11 10.09 -11.74
CA GLU A 140 3.27 10.77 -12.35
C GLU A 140 4.53 10.61 -11.49
N LYS A 141 4.40 10.72 -10.17
CA LYS A 141 5.51 10.46 -9.23
C LYS A 141 5.99 9.01 -9.31
N LEU A 142 5.08 8.03 -9.38
CA LEU A 142 5.46 6.61 -9.49
C LEU A 142 6.14 6.29 -10.82
N ASP A 143 5.69 6.89 -11.92
CA ASP A 143 6.27 6.70 -13.26
C ASP A 143 7.66 7.37 -13.36
N SER A 144 7.85 8.55 -12.77
CA SER A 144 9.13 9.28 -12.78
C SER A 144 10.31 8.48 -12.17
N ILE A 145 10.01 7.55 -11.27
CA ILE A 145 10.99 6.66 -10.64
C ILE A 145 11.51 5.61 -11.62
N THR A 146 10.69 5.20 -12.59
CA THR A 146 11.09 4.27 -13.63
C THR A 146 11.80 4.92 -14.82
N ASP A 147 11.73 6.24 -14.91
CA ASP A 147 12.42 7.06 -15.90
C ASP A 147 13.79 7.57 -15.41
N ASP A 148 14.20 7.21 -14.19
CA ASP A 148 15.51 7.55 -13.63
C ASP A 148 16.63 6.79 -14.37
N GLU A 149 17.29 7.47 -15.32
CA GLU A 149 18.35 6.90 -16.15
C GLU A 149 19.51 6.30 -15.33
N ASP A 150 19.78 6.80 -14.12
CA ASP A 150 20.84 6.26 -13.27
C ASP A 150 20.42 4.91 -12.67
N LEU A 151 19.14 4.74 -12.34
CA LEU A 151 18.57 3.48 -11.87
C LEU A 151 18.47 2.45 -13.00
N VAL A 152 18.05 2.88 -14.20
CA VAL A 152 17.90 2.04 -15.40
C VAL A 152 19.22 1.42 -15.85
N ASN A 153 20.32 2.16 -15.69
CA ASN A 153 21.66 1.70 -16.07
C ASN A 153 22.43 1.02 -14.93
N SER A 154 21.81 0.86 -13.76
CA SER A 154 22.44 0.24 -12.59
C SER A 154 22.41 -1.29 -12.63
N GLU A 155 23.34 -1.94 -11.93
CA GLU A 155 23.31 -3.40 -11.70
C GLU A 155 22.08 -3.85 -10.89
N GLU A 156 21.39 -2.91 -10.23
CA GLU A 156 20.18 -3.17 -9.48
C GLU A 156 18.90 -3.11 -10.35
N TRP A 157 19.00 -2.69 -11.62
CA TRP A 157 17.85 -2.53 -12.51
C TRP A 157 16.99 -3.80 -12.64
N ASP A 158 17.62 -4.97 -12.68
CA ASP A 158 16.90 -6.25 -12.73
C ASP A 158 15.94 -6.40 -11.54
N ASP A 159 16.31 -5.86 -10.38
CA ASP A 159 15.50 -5.91 -9.16
C ASP A 159 14.26 -4.99 -9.24
N TYR A 160 14.26 -4.01 -10.15
CA TYR A 160 13.21 -2.98 -10.31
C TYR A 160 12.42 -3.08 -11.62
N SER A 161 12.93 -3.79 -12.62
CA SER A 161 12.37 -3.89 -13.98
C SER A 161 10.87 -4.20 -14.04
N PHE A 162 10.34 -4.89 -13.03
CA PHE A 162 8.92 -5.23 -12.93
C PHE A 162 8.00 -4.03 -12.75
N LEU A 163 8.51 -2.91 -12.22
CA LEU A 163 7.74 -1.70 -11.98
C LEU A 163 7.16 -1.15 -13.29
N LEU A 164 7.88 -1.31 -14.40
CA LEU A 164 7.44 -0.91 -15.76
C LEU A 164 6.17 -1.64 -16.23
N GLU A 165 5.89 -2.83 -15.69
CA GLU A 165 4.74 -3.63 -16.11
C GLU A 165 3.51 -3.40 -15.23
N LEU A 166 3.69 -2.88 -14.02
CA LEU A 166 2.59 -2.67 -13.07
C LEU A 166 1.53 -1.68 -13.57
N PRO A 167 1.86 -0.50 -14.14
CA PRO A 167 0.83 0.42 -14.63
C PRO A 167 -0.09 -0.24 -15.66
N ALA A 168 0.48 -0.91 -16.67
CA ALA A 168 -0.30 -1.61 -17.68
C ALA A 168 -1.19 -2.73 -17.09
N MET A 169 -0.69 -3.49 -16.11
CA MET A 169 -1.48 -4.52 -15.42
C MET A 169 -2.68 -3.93 -14.67
N ILE A 170 -2.56 -2.72 -14.12
CA ILE A 170 -3.63 -2.04 -13.38
C ILE A 170 -4.64 -1.43 -14.36
N GLU A 171 -4.18 -0.74 -15.39
CA GLU A 171 -5.04 -0.08 -16.38
C GLU A 171 -5.88 -1.06 -17.21
N GLN A 172 -5.29 -2.20 -17.56
CA GLN A 172 -5.97 -3.25 -18.32
C GLN A 172 -6.93 -4.08 -17.45
N TRP A 173 -6.98 -3.81 -16.14
CA TRP A 173 -7.89 -4.52 -15.24
C TRP A 173 -9.34 -4.10 -15.50
N GLU A 174 -10.16 -5.05 -15.97
CA GLU A 174 -11.52 -4.80 -16.44
C GLU A 174 -12.54 -4.53 -15.31
N TYR A 175 -12.23 -4.94 -14.08
CA TYR A 175 -13.17 -4.83 -12.96
C TYR A 175 -13.02 -3.50 -12.21
N ARG A 176 -14.15 -2.98 -11.74
CA ARG A 176 -14.24 -1.84 -10.83
C ARG A 176 -15.02 -2.25 -9.60
N TYR A 177 -14.64 -1.73 -8.44
CA TYR A 177 -15.12 -2.21 -7.16
C TYR A 177 -15.99 -1.16 -6.47
N CYS A 178 -17.16 -1.59 -5.98
CA CYS A 178 -17.96 -0.84 -5.01
C CYS A 178 -17.48 -1.17 -3.59
N THR A 179 -16.19 -1.48 -3.41
CA THR A 179 -15.67 -1.66 -2.06
C THR A 179 -15.66 -0.28 -1.46
N ASP A 180 -16.73 0.08 -0.77
CA ASP A 180 -16.68 1.26 0.07
C ASP A 180 -15.48 1.00 0.98
N LEU A 181 -14.38 1.73 0.76
CA LEU A 181 -13.14 1.67 1.54
C LEU A 181 -13.47 2.21 2.94
N ARG A 182 -14.52 1.69 3.57
CA ARG A 182 -15.09 2.14 4.81
C ARG A 182 -14.11 1.77 5.89
N PRO A 183 -13.92 2.68 6.86
CA PRO A 183 -13.25 2.37 8.09
C PRO A 183 -13.78 1.05 8.66
N HIS A 184 -12.91 0.06 8.81
CA HIS A 184 -13.24 -1.19 9.49
C HIS A 184 -12.25 -1.37 10.64
N ALA A 185 -12.57 -0.78 11.79
CA ALA A 185 -11.77 -0.91 13.00
C ALA A 185 -11.51 -2.38 13.38
N GLU A 186 -10.33 -2.66 13.93
CA GLU A 186 -10.09 -3.91 14.65
C GLU A 186 -11.03 -4.04 15.86
N HIS A 187 -11.24 -5.28 16.30
CA HIS A 187 -12.01 -5.52 17.51
C HIS A 187 -11.31 -4.84 18.71
N PRO A 188 -12.03 -4.16 19.63
CA PRO A 188 -11.43 -3.38 20.71
C PRO A 188 -10.43 -4.13 21.61
N CYS A 189 -10.51 -5.45 21.67
CA CYS A 189 -9.57 -6.29 22.41
C CYS A 189 -8.16 -6.36 21.80
N HIS A 190 -7.96 -5.76 20.63
CA HIS A 190 -6.66 -5.64 19.96
C HIS A 190 -6.02 -4.26 20.17
N TYR A 191 -6.74 -3.33 20.80
CA TYR A 191 -6.16 -2.07 21.27
C TYR A 191 -5.62 -2.27 22.69
N ASP A 192 -4.32 -2.01 22.88
CA ASP A 192 -3.77 -1.92 24.23
C ASP A 192 -4.25 -0.64 24.92
N ALA A 193 -4.08 -0.58 26.25
CA ALA A 193 -4.42 0.62 27.01
C ALA A 193 -3.50 1.81 26.70
N ALA A 194 -2.27 1.56 26.24
CA ALA A 194 -1.29 2.59 25.92
C ALA A 194 -1.68 3.45 24.71
N ILE A 195 -2.45 2.89 23.77
CA ILE A 195 -3.09 3.63 22.67
C ILE A 195 -4.02 4.74 23.20
N TRP A 196 -4.67 4.51 24.35
CA TRP A 196 -5.58 5.47 24.98
C TRP A 196 -4.86 6.43 25.93
N ASP A 197 -3.82 5.95 26.62
CA ASP A 197 -3.10 6.71 27.66
C ASP A 197 -2.11 7.75 27.10
N ASN A 198 -1.62 7.58 25.86
CA ASN A 198 -0.70 8.55 25.23
C ASN A 198 -1.37 9.86 24.74
N ASN A 199 -2.64 10.09 25.08
CA ASN A 199 -3.47 11.16 24.52
C ASN A 199 -4.20 12.01 25.57
N VAL A 200 -3.65 12.13 26.79
CA VAL A 200 -4.04 13.14 27.80
C VAL A 200 -2.91 14.15 28.00
#